data_AF-A0A410UKF7-F1
#
_entry.id   AF-A0A410UKF7-F1
#
_cell.length_a   1.000
_cell.length_b   1.000
_cell.length_c   1.000
_cell.angle_alpha   90.00
_cell.angle_beta   90.00
_cell.angle_gamma   90.00
#
_symmetry.space_group_name_H-M   'P 1'
#
loop_
_entity.id
_entity.type
_entity.pdbx_description
1 polymer ?
#
loop_
_entity_poly.entity_id
_entity_poly.type
_entity_poly.pdbx_seq_one_letter_code
_entity_poly.pdbx_strand_id
1 'polypeptide(L)'
;MIEISLGKLVLLALVALIVLGPEKLPHAARTAGALVRRLRSGWDSVRAEVERELEIEELKRTAREASAKAEAIQAEMNKAARETREQVAATATEVRNEVQSNVAEVKKEITQLDPAKESKHGSA
;
A
#
# COMPACT_ATOMS: atom_id res chain seq x y z
N MET A 1 -17.91 15.76 -5.83
CA MET A 1 -17.93 17.13 -5.28
C MET A 1 -19.36 17.43 -4.86
N ILE A 2 -19.60 17.97 -3.66
CA ILE A 2 -20.96 18.32 -3.21
C ILE A 2 -21.28 19.69 -3.81
N GLU A 3 -22.17 19.74 -4.80
CA GLU A 3 -22.63 21.01 -5.35
C GLU A 3 -23.70 21.62 -4.45
N ILE A 4 -23.25 22.50 -3.56
CA ILE A 4 -24.11 23.32 -2.71
C ILE A 4 -24.70 24.44 -3.58
N SER A 5 -25.94 24.23 -4.03
CA SER A 5 -26.72 25.26 -4.72
C SER A 5 -27.77 25.82 -3.76
N LEU A 6 -28.05 27.13 -3.84
CA LEU A 6 -29.05 27.80 -3.00
C LEU A 6 -30.40 27.07 -3.03
N GLY A 7 -30.84 26.57 -4.18
CA GLY A 7 -32.09 25.82 -4.30
C GLY A 7 -32.11 24.52 -3.50
N LYS A 8 -30.97 23.80 -3.44
CA LYS A 8 -30.85 22.57 -2.65
C LYS A 8 -30.86 22.87 -1.14
N LEU A 9 -30.28 23.99 -0.71
CA LEU A 9 -30.33 24.42 0.70
C LEU A 9 -31.76 24.74 1.15
N VAL A 10 -32.53 25.45 0.31
CA VAL A 10 -33.94 25.75 0.61
C VAL A 10 -34.78 24.48 0.68
N LEU A 11 -34.60 23.55 -0.26
CA LEU A 11 -35.30 22.26 -0.24
C LEU A 11 -34.97 21.45 1.01
N LEU A 12 -33.68 21.38 1.39
CA LEU A 12 -33.24 20.71 2.61
C LEU A 12 -33.86 21.35 3.87
N ALA A 13 -33.91 22.68 3.93
CA ALA A 13 -34.54 23.40 5.03
C ALA A 13 -36.03 23.08 5.14
N LEU A 14 -36.76 23.03 4.01
CA LEU A 14 -38.17 22.60 4.00
C LEU A 14 -38.34 21.17 4.51
N VAL A 15 -37.55 20.22 4.02
CA VAL A 15 -37.64 18.82 4.46
C VAL A 15 -37.37 18.71 5.95
N ALA A 16 -36.34 19.39 6.45
CA ALA A 16 -36.02 19.42 7.87
C ALA A 16 -37.15 20.05 8.71
N LEU A 17 -37.83 21.09 8.21
CA LEU A 17 -39.00 21.67 8.87
C LEU A 17 -40.18 20.71 8.94
N ILE A 18 -40.41 19.91 7.90
CA ILE A 18 -41.51 18.93 7.86
C ILE A 18 -41.22 17.75 8.79
N VAL A 19 -40.01 17.21 8.74
CA VAL A 19 -39.64 15.99 9.49
C VAL A 19 -39.45 16.29 10.97
N LEU A 20 -38.71 17.35 11.29
CA LEU A 20 -38.35 17.67 12.68
C LEU A 20 -39.36 18.64 13.31
N GLY A 21 -40.02 19.45 12.51
CA GLY A 21 -40.92 20.52 12.95
C GLY A 21 -40.20 21.87 13.09
N PRO A 22 -40.90 23.00 12.78
CA PRO A 22 -40.34 24.35 12.85
C PRO A 22 -39.84 24.75 14.25
N GLU A 23 -40.42 24.18 15.30
CA GLU A 23 -40.05 24.51 16.69
C GLU A 23 -38.81 23.73 17.17
N LYS A 24 -38.54 22.55 16.60
CA LYS A 24 -37.47 21.65 17.05
C LYS A 24 -36.18 21.80 16.25
N LEU A 25 -36.28 22.17 14.96
CA LEU A 25 -35.15 22.49 14.10
C LEU A 25 -34.18 23.55 14.68
N PRO A 26 -34.65 24.72 15.17
CA PRO A 26 -33.76 25.72 15.76
C PRO A 26 -33.11 25.22 17.06
N HIS A 27 -33.80 24.37 17.82
CA HIS A 27 -33.24 23.77 19.02
C HIS A 27 -32.12 22.78 18.68
N ALA A 28 -32.33 21.89 17.70
CA ALA A 28 -31.32 20.95 17.22
C ALA A 28 -30.09 21.66 16.64
N ALA A 29 -30.29 22.72 15.86
CA ALA A 29 -29.21 23.54 15.31
C ALA A 29 -28.39 24.23 16.41
N ARG A 30 -29.04 24.72 17.47
CA ARG A 30 -28.35 25.31 18.63
C ARG A 30 -27.54 24.26 19.40
N THR A 31 -28.06 23.07 19.61
CA THR A 31 -27.35 21.98 20.29
C THR A 31 -26.16 21.48 19.47
N ALA A 32 -26.37 21.22 18.18
CA ALA A 32 -25.31 20.84 17.26
C ALA A 32 -24.24 21.94 17.16
N GLY A 33 -24.67 23.20 17.05
CA GLY A 33 -23.78 24.36 17.04
C GLY A 33 -22.98 24.51 18.33
N ALA A 34 -23.56 24.23 19.49
CA ALA A 34 -22.86 24.25 20.77
C ALA A 34 -21.79 23.14 20.85
N LEU A 35 -22.06 21.95 20.32
CA LEU A 35 -21.08 20.86 20.22
C LEU A 35 -19.94 21.20 19.25
N VAL A 36 -20.27 21.70 18.07
CA VAL A 36 -19.28 22.14 17.07
C VAL A 36 -18.43 23.30 17.62
N ARG A 37 -19.03 24.24 18.36
CA ARG A 37 -18.31 25.33 19.02
C ARG A 37 -17.30 24.83 20.04
N ARG A 38 -17.66 23.82 20.83
CA ARG A 38 -16.75 23.17 21.80
C ARG A 38 -15.59 22.43 21.11
N LEU A 39 -15.89 21.74 20.00
CA LEU A 39 -14.88 21.08 19.17
C LEU A 39 -13.92 22.09 18.53
N ARG A 40 -14.46 23.20 18.01
CA ARG A 40 -13.67 24.28 17.42
C ARG A 40 -12.75 24.93 18.45
N SER A 41 -13.24 25.21 19.67
CA SER A 41 -12.40 25.75 20.74
C SER A 41 -11.28 24.80 21.16
N GLY A 42 -11.52 23.48 21.10
CA GLY A 42 -10.48 22.47 21.35
C GLY A 42 -9.37 22.48 20.29
N TRP A 43 -9.72 22.73 19.03
CA TRP A 43 -8.73 22.92 17.96
C TRP A 43 -7.96 24.23 18.10
N ASP A 44 -8.63 25.30 18.53
CA ASP A 44 -7.97 26.59 18.77
C ASP A 44 -6.97 26.50 19.94
N SER A 45 -7.28 25.75 21.00
CA SER A 45 -6.35 25.50 22.11
C SER A 45 -5.18 24.58 21.73
N VAL A 46 -5.42 23.53 20.95
CA VAL A 46 -4.33 22.67 20.43
C VAL A 46 -3.44 23.48 19.50
N ARG A 47 -4.03 24.34 18.66
CA ARG A 47 -3.27 25.26 17.80
C ARG A 47 -2.44 26.23 18.63
N ALA A 48 -3.01 26.82 19.70
CA ALA A 48 -2.30 27.76 20.56
C ALA A 48 -1.16 27.10 21.39
N GLU A 49 -1.34 25.84 21.81
CA GLU A 49 -0.28 25.07 22.49
C GLU A 49 0.83 24.67 21.51
N VAL A 50 0.46 24.29 20.27
CA VAL A 50 1.39 23.96 19.19
C VAL A 50 2.15 25.20 18.71
N GLU A 51 1.50 26.37 18.57
CA GLU A 51 2.10 27.64 18.15
C GLU A 51 3.08 28.21 19.20
N ARG A 52 2.96 27.79 20.46
CA ARG A 52 3.83 28.24 21.55
C ARG A 52 5.19 27.51 21.57
N GLU A 53 5.35 26.46 20.77
CA GLU A 53 6.57 25.67 20.66
C GLU A 53 7.00 25.35 19.21
N LEU A 54 6.15 25.61 18.21
CA LEU A 54 6.45 25.45 16.79
C LEU A 54 6.17 26.75 16.02
N GLU A 55 7.24 27.44 15.64
CA GLU A 55 7.18 28.30 14.47
C GLU A 55 6.78 27.45 13.26
N ILE A 56 5.70 27.84 12.59
CA ILE A 56 5.02 27.15 11.46
C ILE A 56 5.95 26.74 10.30
N GLU A 57 7.20 27.24 10.27
CA GLU A 57 8.27 26.86 9.35
C GLU A 57 8.71 25.38 9.51
N GLU A 58 8.74 24.85 10.74
CA GLU A 58 9.28 23.51 11.02
C GLU A 58 8.34 22.37 10.66
N LEU A 59 7.03 22.50 10.91
CA LEU A 59 6.06 21.44 10.53
C LEU A 59 6.03 21.23 9.01
N LYS A 60 6.18 22.33 8.26
CA LYS A 60 6.23 22.35 6.80
C LYS A 60 7.56 21.79 6.26
N ARG A 61 8.64 21.90 7.05
CA ARG A 61 9.95 21.31 6.76
C ARG A 61 9.95 19.81 7.06
N THR A 62 9.45 19.38 8.21
CA THR A 62 9.35 17.97 8.59
C THR A 62 8.43 17.18 7.66
N ALA A 63 7.31 17.76 7.22
CA ALA A 63 6.44 17.13 6.22
C ALA A 63 7.15 16.95 4.86
N ARG A 64 7.96 17.95 4.43
CA ARG A 64 8.75 17.85 3.20
C ARG A 64 9.90 16.84 3.34
N GLU A 65 10.59 16.82 4.46
CA GLU A 65 11.66 15.86 4.76
C GLU A 65 11.12 14.43 4.86
N ALA A 66 9.93 14.24 5.45
CA ALA A 66 9.26 12.94 5.49
C ALA A 66 8.84 12.47 4.09
N SER A 67 8.32 13.37 3.25
CA SER A 67 7.98 13.07 1.85
C SER A 67 9.22 12.67 1.05
N ALA A 68 10.32 13.43 1.19
CA ALA A 68 11.58 13.13 0.50
C ALA A 68 12.19 11.80 0.97
N LYS A 69 12.13 11.48 2.26
CA LYS A 69 12.57 10.18 2.80
C LYS A 69 11.69 9.03 2.29
N ALA A 70 10.39 9.23 2.18
CA ALA A 70 9.48 8.22 1.64
C ALA A 70 9.78 7.93 0.16
N GLU A 71 10.02 8.96 -0.64
CA GLU A 71 10.43 8.81 -2.04
C GLU A 71 11.78 8.09 -2.19
N ALA A 72 12.76 8.43 -1.34
CA ALA A 72 14.06 7.76 -1.32
C ALA A 72 13.94 6.27 -0.95
N ILE A 73 13.18 5.95 0.09
CA ILE A 73 12.91 4.55 0.50
C ILE A 73 12.22 3.78 -0.63
N GLN A 74 11.28 4.42 -1.33
CA GLN A 74 10.58 3.80 -2.44
C GLN A 74 11.49 3.55 -3.65
N ALA A 75 12.41 4.48 -3.93
CA ALA A 75 13.44 4.31 -4.94
C ALA A 75 14.41 3.18 -4.58
N GLU A 76 14.87 3.11 -3.32
CA GLU A 76 15.75 2.04 -2.83
C GLU A 76 15.05 0.68 -2.86
N MET A 77 13.79 0.58 -2.43
CA MET A 77 13.00 -0.64 -2.53
C MET A 77 12.86 -1.11 -3.98
N ASN A 78 12.59 -0.20 -4.92
CA ASN A 78 12.52 -0.53 -6.34
C ASN A 78 13.87 -1.00 -6.90
N LYS A 79 14.97 -0.42 -6.42
CA LYS A 79 16.33 -0.79 -6.83
C LYS A 79 16.72 -2.17 -6.28
N ALA A 80 16.49 -2.39 -4.99
CA ALA A 80 16.68 -3.68 -4.33
C ALA A 80 15.83 -4.78 -4.98
N ALA A 81 14.57 -4.48 -5.35
CA ALA A 81 13.71 -5.42 -6.06
C ALA A 81 14.23 -5.78 -7.47
N ARG A 82 14.88 -4.84 -8.18
CA ARG A 82 15.51 -5.09 -9.48
C ARG A 82 16.77 -5.92 -9.34
N GLU A 83 17.68 -5.54 -8.44
CA GLU A 83 18.92 -6.30 -8.18
C GLU A 83 18.63 -7.72 -7.71
N THR A 84 17.63 -7.90 -6.83
CA THR A 84 17.19 -9.24 -6.40
C THR A 84 16.67 -10.05 -7.59
N ARG A 85 15.88 -9.45 -8.50
CA ARG A 85 15.40 -10.16 -9.70
C ARG A 85 16.54 -10.53 -10.64
N GLU A 86 17.52 -9.66 -10.82
CA GLU A 86 18.69 -9.92 -11.68
C GLU A 86 19.58 -11.02 -11.11
N GLN A 87 19.85 -11.01 -9.80
CA GLN A 87 20.59 -12.08 -9.12
C GLN A 87 19.85 -13.41 -9.20
N VAL A 88 18.54 -13.42 -8.93
CA VAL A 88 17.72 -14.64 -9.05
C VAL A 88 17.71 -15.17 -10.49
N ALA A 89 17.64 -14.30 -11.50
CA ALA A 89 17.71 -14.70 -12.91
C ALA A 89 19.09 -15.27 -13.28
N ALA A 90 20.18 -14.66 -12.79
CA ALA A 90 21.54 -15.13 -13.00
C ALA A 90 21.76 -16.51 -12.34
N THR A 91 21.40 -16.66 -11.07
CA THR A 91 21.47 -17.93 -10.35
C THR A 91 20.58 -18.99 -10.99
N ALA A 92 19.37 -18.66 -11.45
CA ALA A 92 18.51 -19.62 -12.14
C ALA A 92 19.12 -20.11 -13.45
N THR A 93 19.85 -19.25 -14.17
CA THR A 93 20.54 -19.61 -15.40
C THR A 93 21.76 -20.48 -15.12
N GLU A 94 22.52 -20.17 -14.07
CA GLU A 94 23.67 -20.96 -13.62
C GLU A 94 23.26 -22.34 -13.13
N VAL A 95 22.24 -22.43 -12.25
CA VAL A 95 21.66 -23.69 -11.78
C VAL A 95 21.13 -24.51 -12.95
N ARG A 96 20.47 -23.89 -13.93
CA ARG A 96 19.98 -24.60 -15.12
C ARG A 96 21.12 -25.20 -15.95
N ASN A 97 22.22 -24.46 -16.09
CA ASN A 97 23.40 -24.92 -16.82
C ASN A 97 24.11 -26.06 -16.08
N GLU A 98 24.24 -25.96 -14.75
CA GLU A 98 24.79 -27.02 -13.90
C GLU A 98 23.93 -28.29 -13.94
N VAL A 99 22.60 -28.15 -13.81
CA VAL A 99 21.66 -29.28 -13.92
C VAL A 99 21.77 -29.92 -15.30
N GLN A 100 21.90 -29.14 -16.38
CA GLN A 100 22.03 -29.68 -17.73
C GLN A 100 23.38 -30.36 -17.98
N SER A 101 24.46 -29.86 -17.38
CA SER A 101 25.78 -30.50 -17.36
C SER A 101 25.74 -31.84 -16.64
N ASN A 102 25.20 -31.85 -15.43
CA ASN A 102 25.14 -33.04 -14.58
C ASN A 102 24.19 -34.09 -15.19
N VAL A 103 23.07 -33.68 -15.79
CA VAL A 103 22.18 -34.59 -16.53
C VAL A 103 22.86 -35.17 -17.77
N ALA A 104 23.70 -34.40 -18.47
CA ALA A 104 24.46 -34.89 -19.62
C ALA A 104 25.58 -35.86 -19.20
N GLU A 105 26.20 -35.63 -18.05
CA GLU A 105 27.22 -36.50 -17.46
C GLU A 105 26.60 -37.81 -16.96
N VAL A 106 25.50 -37.74 -16.20
CA VAL A 106 24.73 -38.92 -15.76
C VAL A 106 24.20 -39.72 -16.95
N LYS A 107 23.77 -39.07 -18.04
CA LYS A 107 23.34 -39.78 -19.27
C LYS A 107 24.50 -40.52 -19.96
N LYS A 108 25.72 -39.97 -19.90
CA LYS A 108 26.93 -40.66 -20.39
C LYS A 108 27.30 -41.85 -19.52
N GLU A 109 27.10 -41.74 -18.21
CA GLU A 109 27.39 -42.80 -17.23
C GLU A 109 26.38 -43.95 -17.32
N ILE A 110 25.08 -43.64 -17.50
CA ILE A 110 24.02 -44.65 -17.70
C ILE A 110 24.21 -45.41 -19.03
N THR A 111 24.81 -44.78 -20.06
CA THR A 111 25.10 -45.47 -21.34
C THR A 111 26.23 -46.51 -21.21
N GLN A 112 27.03 -46.47 -20.14
CA GLN A 112 28.10 -47.45 -19.87
C GLN A 112 27.68 -48.61 -18.96
N LEU A 113 26.46 -48.59 -18.40
CA LEU A 113 25.97 -49.59 -17.44
C LEU A 113 24.86 -50.49 -17.99
N ASP A 114 24.77 -50.69 -19.31
CA ASP A 114 23.98 -51.78 -19.89
C ASP A 114 24.88 -52.87 -20.52
N PRO A 115 25.46 -53.79 -19.72
CA PRO A 115 25.82 -55.11 -20.19
C PRO A 115 24.77 -56.10 -19.70
N ALA A 116 23.65 -56.23 -20.41
CA ALA A 116 22.74 -57.36 -20.20
C ALA A 116 22.17 -57.91 -21.53
N LYS A 117 23.07 -58.30 -22.43
CA LYS A 117 22.91 -59.57 -23.17
C LYS A 117 23.54 -60.63 -22.25
N GLU A 118 22.92 -61.73 -21.83
CA GLU A 118 21.99 -62.64 -22.49
C GLU A 118 21.14 -63.38 -21.45
N SER A 119 19.86 -63.61 -21.75
CA SER A 119 19.14 -64.81 -21.30
C SER A 119 17.87 -64.98 -22.13
N LYS A 120 18.03 -65.33 -23.41
CA LYS A 120 17.05 -66.11 -24.15
C LYS A 120 17.71 -67.00 -25.20
N HIS A 121 17.63 -68.30 -24.92
CA HIS A 121 17.30 -69.40 -25.83
C HIS A 121 18.39 -70.07 -26.70
N GLY A 122 18.41 -71.41 -26.60
CA GLY A 122 18.67 -72.34 -27.71
C GLY A 122 20.02 -73.07 -27.61
N SER A 123 20.09 -74.33 -27.13
CA SER A 123 19.70 -75.59 -27.79
C SER A 123 20.68 -76.09 -28.85
N ALA A 124 21.02 -77.39 -28.70
CA ALA A 124 21.72 -78.32 -29.62
C ALA A 124 23.25 -78.38 -29.49
#